data_AF-X7Z4W5-F1
#
_entry.id   AF-X7Z4W5-F1
#
_cell.length_a   1.000
_cell.length_b   1.000
_cell.length_c   1.000
_cell.angle_alpha   90.00
_cell.angle_beta   90.00
_cell.angle_gamma   90.00
#
_symmetry.space_group_name_H-M   'P 1'
#
loop_
_entity.id
_entity.type
_entity.pdbx_description
1 polymer ?
#
loop_
_entity_poly.entity_id
_entity_poly.type
_entity_poly.pdbx_seq_one_letter_code
_entity_poly.pdbx_strand_id
1 'polypeptide(L)' 'MAFQDAPIPIMSHVYAALKSRDVSFDEMDEVALHFAAYYGWPKASHLSQVIAEQKQRVLDEWRAEDTVHF' A
#
# COMPACT_ATOMS: atom_id res chain seq x y z
N MET A 1 -7.98 23.12 13.59
CA MET A 1 -6.87 22.19 13.31
C MET A 1 -7.19 21.52 11.99
N ALA A 2 -6.42 21.81 10.94
CA ALA A 2 -6.67 21.28 9.61
C ALA A 2 -6.16 19.83 9.54
N PHE A 3 -7.09 18.88 9.50
CA PHE A 3 -6.86 17.47 9.17
C PHE A 3 -6.81 17.27 7.63
N GLN A 4 -6.37 18.28 6.89
CA GLN A 4 -6.45 18.30 5.43
C GLN A 4 -5.06 18.49 4.84
N ASP A 5 -4.75 17.63 3.87
CA ASP A 5 -3.67 17.72 2.88
C ASP A 5 -2.31 17.09 3.21
N ALA A 6 -2.29 15.76 3.37
CA ALA A 6 -1.39 14.97 2.52
C ALA A 6 -2.20 14.59 1.25
N PRO A 7 -2.04 15.30 0.12
CA PRO A 7 -2.96 15.27 -1.05
C PRO A 7 -2.93 13.99 -1.90
N ILE A 8 -2.38 12.90 -1.39
CA ILE A 8 -2.07 11.70 -2.17
C ILE A 8 -2.87 10.58 -1.47
N PRO A 9 -4.00 10.11 -2.02
CA PRO A 9 -4.86 9.14 -1.33
C PRO A 9 -4.07 7.93 -0.83
N ILE A 10 -4.53 7.28 0.27
CA ILE A 10 -3.92 6.06 0.85
C ILE A 10 -3.53 5.06 -0.26
N MET A 11 -4.41 4.89 -1.26
CA MET A 11 -4.17 4.13 -2.49
C MET A 11 -2.83 4.46 -3.17
N SER A 12 -2.60 5.74 -3.50
CA SER A 12 -1.42 6.18 -4.24
C SER A 12 -0.13 6.10 -3.43
N HIS A 13 -0.18 6.32 -2.11
CA HIS A 13 1.01 6.15 -1.27
C HIS A 13 1.38 4.68 -1.10
N VAL A 14 0.40 3.81 -0.85
CA VAL A 14 0.62 2.36 -0.79
C VAL A 14 1.14 1.84 -2.13
N TYR A 15 0.50 2.24 -3.23
CA TYR A 15 0.96 1.88 -4.57
C TYR A 15 2.41 2.32 -4.82
N ALA A 16 2.72 3.60 -4.58
CA ALA A 16 4.04 4.14 -4.84
C ALA A 16 5.12 3.40 -4.03
N ALA A 17 4.89 3.19 -2.73
CA ALA A 17 5.83 2.50 -1.84
C ALA A 17 6.08 1.04 -2.26
N LEU A 18 5.02 0.33 -2.67
CA LEU A 18 5.15 -1.05 -3.16
C LEU A 18 5.82 -1.10 -4.54
N LYS A 19 5.42 -0.23 -5.48
CA LYS A 19 5.93 -0.21 -6.86
C LYS A 19 7.41 0.14 -6.90
N SER A 20 7.85 1.10 -6.09
CA SER A 20 9.27 1.48 -5.98
C SER A 20 10.12 0.46 -5.23
N ARG A 21 9.48 -0.48 -4.51
CA ARG A 21 10.12 -1.41 -3.56
C ARG A 21 10.80 -0.71 -2.38
N ASP A 22 10.38 0.52 -2.06
CA ASP A 22 10.81 1.22 -0.85
C ASP A 22 10.29 0.52 0.42
N VAL A 23 9.18 -0.20 0.29
CA VAL A 23 8.57 -1.03 1.33
C VAL A 23 8.21 -2.38 0.74
N SER A 24 8.64 -3.46 1.40
CA SER A 24 8.27 -4.83 1.03
C SER A 24 6.80 -5.13 1.38
N PHE A 25 6.27 -6.24 0.85
CA PHE A 25 4.89 -6.62 1.17
C PHE A 25 4.70 -6.93 2.66
N ASP A 26 5.68 -7.58 3.29
CA ASP A 26 5.61 -7.93 4.71
C ASP A 26 5.72 -6.68 5.59
N GLU A 27 6.60 -5.72 5.24
CA GLU A 27 6.68 -4.44 5.93
C GLU A 27 5.38 -3.62 5.77
N MET A 28 4.69 -3.72 4.63
CA MET A 28 3.40 -3.06 4.43
C MET A 28 2.28 -3.71 5.28
N ASP A 29 2.34 -5.03 5.47
CA ASP A 29 1.44 -5.74 6.40
C ASP A 29 1.72 -5.32 7.87
N GLU A 30 3.00 -5.12 8.23
CA GLU A 30 3.37 -4.56 9.53
C GLU A 30 2.89 -3.10 9.71
N VAL A 31 2.96 -2.27 8.66
CA VAL A 31 2.37 -0.92 8.68
C VAL A 31 0.89 -0.97 9.03
N ALA A 32 0.12 -1.91 8.47
CA ALA A 32 -1.29 -2.09 8.80
C ALA A 32 -1.50 -2.49 10.27
N LEU A 33 -0.64 -3.37 10.81
CA LEU A 33 -0.69 -3.78 12.21
C LEU A 33 -0.39 -2.61 13.16
N HIS A 34 0.67 -1.85 12.90
CA HIS A 34 1.00 -0.65 13.68
C HIS A 34 -0.11 0.39 13.58
N PHE A 35 -0.69 0.57 12.39
CA PHE A 35 -1.82 1.47 12.19
C PHE A 35 -3.04 1.04 13.01
N ALA A 36 -3.33 -0.26 13.10
CA ALA A 36 -4.39 -0.80 13.95
C ALA A 36 -4.12 -0.51 15.44
N ALA A 37 -2.87 -0.66 15.89
CA ALA A 37 -2.49 -0.40 17.27
C ALA A 37 -2.70 1.06 17.69
N TYR A 38 -2.42 2.02 16.79
CA TYR A 38 -2.54 3.46 17.10
C TYR A 38 -3.91 4.05 16.78
N TYR A 39 -4.59 3.58 15.73
CA TYR A 39 -5.80 4.21 15.19
C TYR A 39 -7.04 3.30 15.18
N GLY A 40 -6.88 2.06 15.64
CA GLY A 40 -7.94 1.08 15.79
C GLY A 40 -8.24 0.27 14.52
N TRP A 41 -8.75 -0.94 14.75
CA TRP A 41 -9.09 -1.91 13.70
C TRP A 41 -10.01 -1.37 12.60
N PRO A 42 -11.07 -0.59 12.86
CA PRO A 42 -11.97 -0.13 11.78
C PRO A 42 -11.25 0.64 10.67
N LYS A 43 -10.25 1.48 11.01
CA LYS A 43 -9.46 2.22 10.02
C LYS A 43 -8.39 1.34 9.39
N ALA A 44 -7.77 0.45 10.17
CA ALA A 44 -6.78 -0.48 9.67
C ALA A 44 -7.36 -1.51 8.69
N SER A 45 -8.62 -1.93 8.86
CA SER A 45 -9.30 -2.79 7.90
C SER A 45 -9.41 -2.14 6.53
N HIS A 46 -9.70 -0.83 6.48
CA HIS A 46 -9.70 -0.08 5.22
C HIS A 46 -8.30 -0.04 4.60
N LEU A 47 -7.27 0.28 5.39
CA LEU A 47 -5.88 0.27 4.92
C LEU A 47 -5.46 -1.12 4.39
N SER A 48 -5.82 -2.19 5.09
CA SER A 48 -5.49 -3.57 4.70
C SER A 48 -6.13 -3.95 3.36
N GLN A 49 -7.37 -3.51 3.12
CA GLN A 49 -8.02 -3.70 1.82
C GLN A 49 -7.23 -3.00 0.70
N VAL A 50 -6.83 -1.74 0.92
CA VAL A 50 -6.03 -0.99 -0.04
C VAL A 50 -4.69 -1.67 -0.33
N ILE A 51 -4.02 -2.17 0.72
CA ILE A 51 -2.76 -2.91 0.60
C ILE A 51 -2.95 -4.15 -0.28
N ALA A 52 -3.99 -4.94 -0.04
CA ALA A 52 -4.26 -6.13 -0.85
C ALA A 52 -4.50 -5.78 -2.33
N GLU A 53 -5.29 -4.74 -2.61
CA GLU A 53 -5.55 -4.28 -3.97
C GLU A 53 -4.28 -3.81 -4.68
N GLN A 54 -3.42 -3.03 -4.00
CA GLN A 54 -2.19 -2.52 -4.61
C GLN A 54 -1.10 -3.60 -4.74
N LYS A 55 -1.02 -4.54 -3.80
CA LYS A 55 -0.14 -5.71 -3.89
C LYS A 55 -0.46 -6.53 -5.14
N GLN A 56 -1.73 -6.83 -5.39
CA GLN A 56 -2.16 -7.54 -6.59
C GLN A 56 -1.79 -6.77 -7.86
N ARG A 57 -2.09 -5.47 -7.91
CA ARG A 57 -1.77 -4.62 -9.05
C ARG A 57 -0.27 -4.60 -9.37
N VAL A 58 0.58 -4.37 -8.37
CA VAL A 58 2.03 -4.27 -8.57
C VAL A 58 2.61 -5.61 -9.01
N LEU A 59 2.10 -6.75 -8.50
CA LEU A 59 2.49 -8.07 -8.96
C LEU A 59 2.16 -8.31 -10.44
N ASP A 60 0.97 -7.89 -10.88
CA ASP A 60 0.57 -8.04 -12.27
C ASP A 60 1.40 -7.14 -13.20
N GLU A 61 1.71 -5.92 -12.77
CA GLU A 61 2.57 -5.00 -13.52
C GLU A 61 4.01 -5.52 -13.61
N TRP A 62 4.61 -6.01 -12.52
CA TRP A 62 5.95 -6.59 -12.56
C TRP A 62 6.02 -7.80 -13.49
N ARG A 63 5.00 -8.68 -13.47
CA ARG A 63 4.91 -9.80 -14.41
C ARG A 63 4.85 -9.33 -15.87
N ALA A 64 4.11 -8.26 -16.13
CA ALA A 64 4.01 -7.67 -17.46
C ALA A 64 5.34 -7.04 -17.92
N GLU A 65 6.03 -6.32 -17.04
CA GLU A 65 7.37 -5.76 -17.29
C GLU A 65 8.38 -6.85 -17.63
N ASP A 66 8.42 -7.94 -16.84
CA ASP A 66 9.29 -9.08 -17.12
C ASP A 66 9.03 -9.65 -18.52
N THR A 67 7.78 -9.76 -18.94
CA THR A 67 7.40 -10.28 -20.27
C THR A 67 7.84 -9.38 -21.43
N VAL A 68 7.95 -8.07 -21.21
CA VAL A 68 8.35 -7.08 -22.23
C VAL A 68 9.87 -7.01 -22.41
N HIS A 69 10.64 -7.51 -21.44
CA HIS A 69 12.11 -7.48 -21.46
C HIS A 69 12.76 -8.73 -22.07
N PHE A 70 11.99 -9.66 -22.64
CA PHE A 70 12.45 -10.81 -23.43
C PHE A 70 12.21 -10.61 -24.94
#